data_AF-A0A3M8W869-F1
#
_entry.id   AF-A0A3M8W869-F1
#
_cell.length_a   1.000
_cell.length_b   1.000
_cell.length_c   1.000
_cell.angle_alpha   90.00
_cell.angle_beta   90.00
_cell.angle_gamma   90.00
#
_symmetry.space_group_name_H-M   'P 1'
#
loop_
_entity.id
_entity.type
_entity.pdbx_description
1 polymer ?
#
loop_
_entity_poly.entity_id
_entity_poly.type
_entity_poly.pdbx_seq_one_letter_code
_entity_poly.pdbx_strand_id
1 'polypeptide(L)' 'MPKTTMKSSKRTQRRTMAPKGAKSSGMEARTKEDLYREAQKAGIEGRSQMSKSQLISALRRNR' A
#
# COMPACT_ATOMS: atom_id res chain seq x y z
N MET A 1 -0.16 22.16 50.99
CA MET A 1 -1.55 21.96 50.52
C MET A 1 -1.52 21.30 49.14
N PRO A 2 -1.68 19.97 49.01
CA PRO A 2 -1.88 19.35 47.71
C PRO A 2 -3.37 19.29 47.38
N LYS A 3 -3.79 19.93 46.28
CA LYS A 3 -5.07 19.66 45.65
C LYS A 3 -4.82 19.18 44.23
N THR A 4 -4.95 17.86 44.07
CA THR A 4 -5.20 17.18 42.82
C THR A 4 -6.40 17.80 42.10
N THR A 5 -6.31 18.01 40.80
CA THR A 5 -7.50 18.19 39.97
C THR A 5 -7.32 17.40 38.67
N MET A 6 -8.05 16.29 38.63
CA MET A 6 -8.20 15.41 37.50
C MET A 6 -9.08 16.06 36.41
N LYS A 7 -8.70 15.79 35.15
CA LYS A 7 -9.58 15.33 34.06
C LYS A 7 -10.66 16.29 33.55
N SER A 8 -10.53 16.64 32.27
CA SER A 8 -11.53 16.35 31.22
C SER A 8 -11.37 17.35 30.08
N SER A 9 -11.21 16.88 28.85
CA SER A 9 -11.89 17.46 27.69
C SER A 9 -11.80 16.51 26.50
N LYS A 10 -12.91 15.82 26.33
CA LYS A 10 -13.27 14.94 25.22
C LYS A 10 -13.57 15.77 23.96
N ARG A 11 -12.89 15.52 22.84
CA ARG A 11 -13.56 15.50 21.52
C ARG A 11 -12.76 14.80 20.44
N THR A 12 -13.16 13.56 20.20
CA THR A 12 -13.24 12.87 18.90
C THR A 12 -13.01 13.77 17.66
N GLN A 13 -11.76 13.89 17.21
CA GLN A 13 -11.45 14.17 15.80
C GLN A 13 -11.49 12.83 15.04
N ARG A 14 -12.69 12.24 14.95
CA ARG A 14 -12.97 11.09 14.08
C ARG A 14 -13.24 11.64 12.69
N ARG A 15 -12.21 12.12 12.01
CA ARG A 15 -12.35 12.65 10.65
C ARG A 15 -11.05 12.62 9.85
N THR A 16 -10.40 11.47 9.80
CA THR A 16 -9.66 11.11 8.59
C THR A 16 -9.92 9.63 8.34
N MET A 17 -10.94 9.35 7.52
CA MET A 17 -10.88 8.16 6.70
C MET A 17 -9.61 8.34 5.87
N ALA A 18 -8.49 7.78 6.32
CA ALA A 18 -7.28 7.69 5.52
C ALA A 18 -7.72 7.09 4.18
N PRO A 19 -7.41 7.73 3.05
CA PRO A 19 -7.97 7.36 1.77
C PRO A 19 -7.75 5.87 1.55
N LYS A 20 -8.87 5.18 1.34
CA LYS A 20 -8.99 3.79 0.94
C LYS A 20 -8.29 3.62 -0.41
N GLY A 21 -6.95 3.56 -0.40
CA GLY A 21 -6.12 3.59 -1.60
C GLY A 21 -4.62 3.33 -1.38
N ALA A 22 -4.08 3.49 -0.16
CA ALA A 22 -2.65 3.29 0.11
C ALA A 22 -2.20 1.82 0.23
N LYS A 23 -2.91 0.87 -0.40
CA LYS A 23 -2.48 -0.55 -0.43
C LYS A 23 -1.62 -0.91 -1.65
N SER A 24 -1.22 0.07 -2.48
CA SER A 24 -0.46 -0.17 -3.73
C SER A 24 0.93 0.47 -3.77
N SER A 25 1.32 1.23 -2.75
CA SER A 25 2.56 2.02 -2.75
C SER A 25 3.83 1.17 -2.72
N GLY A 26 3.77 -0.06 -2.21
CA GLY A 26 4.94 -0.94 -2.15
C GLY A 26 5.42 -1.43 -3.52
N MET A 27 4.51 -1.64 -4.47
CA MET A 27 4.87 -2.15 -5.81
C MET A 27 5.16 -1.02 -6.79
N GLU A 28 4.49 0.13 -6.66
CA GLU A 28 4.78 1.31 -7.47
C GLU A 28 6.16 1.90 -7.20
N ALA A 29 6.68 1.72 -5.98
CA ALA A 29 8.05 2.08 -5.59
C ALA A 29 9.13 1.15 -6.17
N ARG A 30 8.77 -0.07 -6.63
CA ARG A 30 9.74 -1.03 -7.17
C ARG A 30 10.16 -0.67 -8.59
N THR A 31 11.35 -1.09 -8.99
CA THR A 31 11.83 -0.91 -10.38
C THR A 31 11.03 -1.80 -11.33
N LYS A 32 11.04 -1.48 -12.63
CA LYS A 32 10.44 -2.35 -13.65
C LYS A 32 11.13 -3.71 -13.67
N GLU A 33 12.45 -3.74 -13.47
CA GLU A 33 13.23 -4.98 -13.40
C GLU A 33 12.80 -5.87 -12.22
N ASP A 34 12.61 -5.30 -11.02
CA ASP A 34 12.13 -6.05 -9.86
C ASP A 34 10.76 -6.67 -10.11
N LEU A 35 9.83 -5.89 -10.66
CA LEU A 35 8.49 -6.35 -11.02
C LEU A 35 8.52 -7.42 -12.11
N TYR A 36 9.44 -7.29 -13.08
CA TYR A 36 9.65 -8.30 -14.11
C TYR A 36 10.17 -9.62 -13.51
N ARG A 37 11.13 -9.56 -12.59
CA ARG A 37 11.67 -10.73 -11.90
C ARG A 37 10.62 -11.41 -11.02
N GLU A 38 9.81 -10.63 -10.30
CA GLU A 38 8.68 -11.18 -9.54
C GLU A 38 7.64 -11.82 -10.47
N ALA A 39 7.31 -11.18 -11.59
CA ALA A 39 6.38 -11.73 -12.57
C ALA A 39 6.92 -13.02 -13.19
N GLN A 40 8.23 -13.11 -13.42
CA GLN A 40 8.89 -14.33 -13.88
C GLN A 40 8.81 -15.45 -12.85
N LYS A 41 9.10 -15.17 -11.57
CA LYS A 41 8.99 -16.15 -10.48
C LYS A 41 7.55 -16.63 -10.28
N ALA A 42 6.59 -15.74 -10.49
CA ALA A 42 5.16 -16.03 -10.39
C ALA A 42 4.57 -16.68 -11.65
N GLY A 43 5.38 -16.95 -12.69
CA GLY A 43 4.93 -17.62 -13.92
C GLY A 43 3.98 -16.79 -14.79
N ILE A 44 3.99 -15.46 -14.68
CA ILE A 44 3.10 -14.58 -15.45
C ILE A 44 3.53 -14.56 -16.91
N GLU A 45 2.69 -15.04 -17.82
CA GLU A 45 2.95 -15.01 -19.25
C GLU A 45 2.82 -13.59 -19.83
N GLY A 46 3.51 -13.32 -20.93
CA GLY A 46 3.50 -11.99 -21.54
C GLY A 46 4.23 -10.89 -20.74
N ARG A 47 4.89 -11.20 -19.61
CA ARG A 47 5.59 -10.21 -18.76
C ARG A 47 6.58 -9.31 -19.52
N SER A 48 7.22 -9.82 -20.58
CA SER A 48 8.18 -9.07 -21.39
C SER A 48 7.54 -7.95 -22.21
N GLN A 49 6.25 -8.10 -22.53
CA GLN A 49 5.45 -7.09 -23.23
C GLN A 49 4.76 -6.12 -22.25
N MET A 50 4.82 -6.40 -20.94
CA MET A 50 4.14 -5.60 -19.93
C MET A 50 4.96 -4.37 -19.52
N SER A 51 4.27 -3.24 -19.41
CA SER A 51 4.77 -2.04 -18.76
C SER A 51 4.81 -2.21 -17.23
N LYS A 52 5.51 -1.29 -16.54
CA LYS A 52 5.64 -1.33 -15.08
C LYS A 52 4.28 -1.44 -14.37
N SER A 53 3.29 -0.65 -14.81
CA SER A 53 1.93 -0.67 -14.26
C SER A 53 1.20 -2.00 -14.53
N GLN A 54 1.37 -2.57 -15.72
CA GLN A 54 0.80 -3.88 -16.08
C GLN A 54 1.42 -5.01 -15.25
N LEU A 55 2.74 -4.99 -15.02
CA LEU A 55 3.42 -5.96 -14.16
C LEU A 55 2.88 -5.89 -12.73
N ILE A 56 2.70 -4.68 -12.17
CA ILE A 56 2.10 -4.49 -10.83
C ILE A 56 0.68 -5.05 -10.80
N SER A 57 -0.14 -4.74 -11.80
CA SER A 57 -1.53 -5.22 -11.87
C SER A 57 -1.60 -6.74 -11.98
N ALA A 58 -0.74 -7.35 -12.81
CA ALA A 58 -0.67 -8.80 -12.98
C ALA A 58 -0.22 -9.50 -11.68
N LEU A 59 0.82 -8.98 -11.03
CA LEU A 59 1.31 -9.47 -9.73
C LEU A 59 0.28 -9.30 -8.61
N ARG A 60 -0.58 -8.28 -8.68
CA ARG A 60 -1.64 -8.07 -7.70
C ARG A 60 -2.82 -9.01 -7.92
N ARG A 61 -3.07 -9.42 -9.16
CA ARG A 61 -4.14 -10.35 -9.53
C ARG A 61 -3.74 -11.82 -9.41
N ASN A 62 -2.44 -12.12 -9.40
CA ASN A 62 -1.89 -13.47 -9.21
C ASN A 62 -1.73 -13.84 -7.71
N ARG A 63 -2.66 -13.42 -6.84
CA ARG A 63 -2.67 -13.66 -5.39
C ARG A 63 -4.04 -14.13 -4.94
#